data_AF-A0A4U8SFI6-F1
#
_entry.id   AF-A0A4U8SFI6-F1
#
_cell.length_a   1.000
_cell.length_b   1.000
_cell.length_c   1.000
_cell.angle_alpha   90.00
_cell.angle_beta   90.00
_cell.angle_gamma   90.00
#
_symmetry.space_group_name_H-M   'P 1'
#
loop_
_entity.id
_entity.type
_entity.pdbx_description
1 polymer ?
#
loop_
_entity_poly.entity_id
_entity_poly.type
_entity_poly.pdbx_seq_one_letter_code
_entity_poly.pdbx_strand_id
1 'polypeptide(L)'
;MQTIELDIFGRNGEFLGKKRFYPFMGENIGKWIAQFRESQIHLPLGMLNSGRVDFQNQKLCYIKHNISDKSHALTLTNLIPCAVFFSVRHAIPAAWINDRDQFLYPNNLWEKDSTFQNNCLAFMLFSSQNKITSLEDVNHFIPFSESQVGAKEAFEFNFMRRFINGKIKDSKPLDSTFQASEAKEVFAAGLELWKYYHAQDFNDSTNPYNANASLYDIKAHFQGFNDKGKMNPPQKAQDSYYKDLIGNLNFTLNSLVQKIEPKIYEYGFLLE
;
A
#
# COMPACT_ATOMS: atom_id res chain seq x y z
N MET A 1 13.11 -24.97 -17.11
CA MET A 1 13.41 -23.54 -17.32
C MET A 1 14.92 -23.40 -17.26
N GLN A 2 15.57 -22.84 -18.29
CA GLN A 2 17.02 -22.63 -18.24
C GLN A 2 17.30 -21.54 -17.20
N THR A 3 18.03 -21.88 -16.15
CA THR A 3 18.42 -20.95 -15.10
C THR A 3 19.86 -20.55 -15.38
N ILE A 4 20.13 -19.24 -15.38
CA ILE A 4 21.49 -18.72 -15.54
C ILE A 4 21.92 -18.22 -14.17
N GLU A 5 23.07 -18.69 -13.68
CA GLU A 5 23.68 -18.17 -12.46
C GLU A 5 24.67 -17.06 -12.84
N LEU A 6 24.52 -15.90 -12.18
CA LEU A 6 25.33 -14.71 -12.41
C LEU A 6 26.09 -14.39 -11.12
N ASP A 7 27.40 -14.20 -11.23
CA ASP A 7 28.20 -13.64 -10.15
C ASP A 7 27.92 -12.13 -10.05
N ILE A 8 27.64 -11.66 -8.84
CA ILE A 8 27.36 -10.25 -8.56
C ILE A 8 28.62 -9.63 -7.99
N PHE A 9 29.05 -8.53 -8.59
CA PHE A 9 30.17 -7.73 -8.12
C PHE A 9 29.71 -6.33 -7.73
N GLY A 10 30.23 -5.83 -6.61
CA GLY A 10 30.02 -4.46 -6.18
C GLY A 10 30.88 -3.47 -6.96
N ARG A 11 30.72 -2.18 -6.63
CA ARG A 11 31.37 -1.08 -7.37
C ARG A 11 32.90 -1.17 -7.34
N ASN A 12 33.48 -1.79 -6.31
CA ASN A 12 34.92 -1.93 -6.13
C ASN A 12 35.44 -3.32 -6.57
N GLY A 13 34.62 -4.11 -7.27
CA GLY A 13 34.98 -5.45 -7.73
C GLY A 13 34.89 -6.53 -6.65
N GLU A 14 34.33 -6.22 -5.48
CA GLU A 14 34.08 -7.19 -4.43
C GLU A 14 32.97 -8.16 -4.83
N PHE A 15 33.16 -9.46 -4.60
CA PHE A 15 32.12 -10.46 -4.84
C PHE A 15 31.02 -10.34 -3.77
N LEU A 16 29.78 -10.09 -4.22
CA LEU A 16 28.61 -9.89 -3.36
C LEU A 16 27.72 -11.14 -3.28
N GLY A 17 27.97 -12.14 -4.11
CA GLY A 17 27.21 -13.39 -4.14
C GLY A 17 26.77 -13.77 -5.55
N LYS A 18 25.82 -14.69 -5.61
CA LYS A 18 25.27 -15.22 -6.87
C LYS A 18 23.79 -14.89 -6.97
N LYS A 19 23.34 -14.57 -8.17
CA LYS A 19 21.92 -14.39 -8.50
C LYS A 19 21.53 -15.34 -9.61
N ARG A 20 20.34 -15.90 -9.49
CA ARG A 20 19.70 -16.64 -10.57
C ARG A 20 18.92 -15.69 -11.45
N PHE A 21 19.18 -15.75 -12.74
CA PHE A 21 18.41 -15.06 -13.76
C PHE A 21 17.48 -16.06 -14.44
N TYR A 22 16.21 -15.68 -14.46
CA TYR A 22 15.13 -16.46 -15.03
C TYR A 22 14.63 -15.77 -16.30
N PRO A 23 14.99 -16.26 -17.51
CA PRO A 23 14.43 -15.72 -18.74
C PRO A 23 12.92 -15.96 -18.74
N PHE A 24 12.17 -14.86 -18.73
CA PHE A 24 10.72 -14.90 -18.66
C PHE A 24 10.11 -15.44 -19.96
N MET A 25 9.31 -16.50 -19.85
CA MET A 25 8.65 -17.17 -21.00
C MET A 25 7.13 -17.39 -20.76
N GLY A 26 6.56 -16.81 -19.69
CA GLY A 26 5.21 -17.14 -19.21
C GLY A 26 4.23 -15.95 -19.18
N GLU A 27 3.27 -16.02 -18.27
CA GLU A 27 2.38 -14.89 -17.94
C GLU A 27 2.94 -14.09 -16.76
N ASN A 28 2.70 -12.78 -16.75
CA ASN A 28 3.20 -11.87 -15.72
C ASN A 28 2.08 -11.43 -14.78
N ILE A 29 2.46 -10.78 -13.68
CA ILE A 29 1.51 -10.27 -12.69
C ILE A 29 0.49 -9.27 -13.29
N GLY A 30 0.84 -8.61 -14.39
CA GLY A 30 -0.04 -7.68 -15.11
C GLY A 30 -1.21 -8.40 -15.78
N LYS A 31 -0.97 -9.58 -16.38
CA LYS A 31 -2.04 -10.44 -16.90
C LYS A 31 -2.92 -10.98 -15.78
N TRP A 32 -2.32 -11.39 -14.66
CA TRP A 32 -3.06 -11.85 -13.48
C TRP A 32 -4.00 -10.77 -12.94
N ILE A 33 -3.52 -9.56 -12.67
CA ILE A 33 -4.37 -8.50 -12.11
C ILE A 33 -5.46 -8.03 -13.08
N ALA A 34 -5.23 -8.15 -14.39
CA ALA A 34 -6.22 -7.77 -15.41
C ALA A 34 -7.49 -8.62 -15.37
N GLN A 35 -7.43 -9.84 -14.81
CA GLN A 35 -8.60 -10.73 -14.67
C GLN A 35 -9.63 -10.19 -13.65
N PHE A 36 -9.20 -9.32 -12.74
CA PHE A 36 -10.05 -8.70 -11.72
C PHE A 36 -10.58 -7.32 -12.14
N ARG A 37 -10.41 -6.94 -13.40
CA ARG A 37 -10.97 -5.69 -13.92
C ARG A 37 -12.46 -5.86 -14.16
N GLU A 38 -13.22 -4.85 -13.77
CA GLU A 38 -14.66 -4.82 -13.99
C GLU A 38 -15.00 -4.03 -15.26
N SER A 39 -15.95 -4.54 -16.05
CA SER A 39 -16.48 -3.84 -17.22
C SER A 39 -17.47 -2.73 -16.85
N GLN A 40 -18.14 -2.85 -15.70
CA GLN A 40 -19.11 -1.89 -15.18
C GLN A 40 -18.74 -1.56 -13.73
N ILE A 41 -18.37 -0.30 -13.49
CA ILE A 41 -17.90 0.16 -12.17
C ILE A 41 -19.02 0.97 -11.53
N HIS A 42 -19.58 0.46 -10.45
CA HIS A 42 -20.66 1.10 -9.71
C HIS A 42 -20.16 2.11 -8.67
N LEU A 43 -19.18 1.71 -7.86
CA LEU A 43 -18.55 2.57 -6.86
C LEU A 43 -17.03 2.41 -6.99
N PRO A 44 -16.34 3.36 -7.64
CA PRO A 44 -14.91 3.36 -7.62
C PRO A 44 -14.39 3.95 -6.30
N LEU A 45 -13.50 3.22 -5.64
CA LEU A 45 -12.83 3.67 -4.42
C LEU A 45 -11.64 4.58 -4.74
N GLY A 46 -11.02 4.38 -5.90
CA GLY A 46 -9.85 5.10 -6.40
C GLY A 46 -9.29 4.37 -7.63
N MET A 47 -8.02 4.60 -7.96
CA MET A 47 -7.35 3.96 -9.09
C MET A 47 -6.01 3.35 -8.68
N LEU A 48 -5.78 2.09 -9.04
CA LEU A 48 -4.45 1.45 -8.98
C LEU A 48 -3.73 1.67 -10.30
N ASN A 49 -2.72 2.55 -10.30
CA ASN A 49 -1.76 2.56 -11.39
C ASN A 49 -0.87 1.31 -11.25
N SER A 50 -0.95 0.38 -12.19
CA SER A 50 -0.17 -0.85 -12.15
C SER A 50 1.29 -0.64 -12.60
N GLY A 51 1.56 0.44 -13.34
CA GLY A 51 2.86 0.66 -13.99
C GLY A 51 3.24 -0.47 -14.96
N ARG A 52 4.54 -0.63 -15.20
CA ARG A 52 5.11 -1.83 -15.84
C ARG A 52 5.44 -2.87 -14.78
N VAL A 53 5.53 -4.14 -15.17
CA VAL A 53 5.56 -5.30 -14.25
C VAL A 53 6.96 -5.74 -13.78
N ASP A 54 7.93 -4.82 -13.77
CA ASP A 54 9.32 -5.07 -13.35
C ASP A 54 9.74 -4.15 -12.19
N PHE A 55 10.89 -4.41 -11.56
CA PHE A 55 11.40 -3.57 -10.46
C PHE A 55 11.78 -2.14 -10.90
N GLN A 56 12.35 -1.96 -12.10
CA GLN A 56 12.80 -0.63 -12.57
C GLN A 56 11.64 0.39 -12.62
N ASN A 57 10.40 -0.09 -12.82
CA ASN A 57 9.20 0.74 -12.92
C ASN A 57 8.32 0.72 -11.65
N GLN A 58 8.84 0.23 -10.53
CA GLN A 58 8.10 0.11 -9.26
C GLN A 58 7.48 1.43 -8.78
N LYS A 59 8.16 2.57 -9.00
CA LYS A 59 7.64 3.92 -8.68
C LYS A 59 6.35 4.32 -9.40
N LEU A 60 6.02 3.63 -10.51
CA LEU A 60 4.78 3.86 -11.26
C LEU A 60 3.60 3.10 -10.65
N CYS A 61 3.86 2.15 -9.74
CA CYS A 61 2.82 1.47 -8.99
C CYS A 61 2.40 2.32 -7.79
N TYR A 62 1.20 2.85 -7.81
CA TYR A 62 0.63 3.63 -6.71
C TYR A 62 -0.90 3.62 -6.78
N ILE A 63 -1.56 3.93 -5.66
CA ILE A 63 -2.99 4.20 -5.65
C ILE A 63 -3.23 5.71 -5.51
N LYS A 64 -4.21 6.24 -6.22
CA LYS A 64 -4.61 7.66 -6.16
C LYS A 64 -6.11 7.78 -6.33
N HIS A 65 -6.64 8.97 -6.04
CA HIS A 65 -8.08 9.19 -6.08
C HIS A 65 -8.58 9.32 -7.52
N ASN A 66 -7.99 10.23 -8.29
CA ASN A 66 -8.36 10.45 -9.70
C ASN A 66 -8.24 9.19 -10.58
N ILE A 67 -9.36 8.83 -11.21
CA ILE A 67 -9.51 7.71 -12.14
C ILE A 67 -9.42 8.23 -13.56
N SER A 68 -8.21 8.25 -14.11
CA SER A 68 -8.00 8.61 -15.52
C SER A 68 -8.41 7.50 -16.48
N ASP A 69 -8.42 6.26 -16.01
CA ASP A 69 -8.85 5.09 -16.77
C ASP A 69 -9.64 4.15 -15.86
N LYS A 70 -10.92 3.97 -16.20
CA LYS A 70 -11.85 3.13 -15.44
C LYS A 70 -11.39 1.67 -15.36
N SER A 71 -10.66 1.14 -16.35
CA SER A 71 -10.15 -0.23 -16.31
C SER A 71 -9.15 -0.49 -15.17
N HIS A 72 -8.66 0.57 -14.52
CA HIS A 72 -7.75 0.54 -13.38
C HIS A 72 -8.42 0.91 -12.04
N ALA A 73 -9.76 1.01 -12.01
CA ALA A 73 -10.49 1.37 -10.82
C ALA A 73 -10.35 0.29 -9.72
N LEU A 74 -10.11 0.76 -8.49
CA LEU A 74 -10.28 -0.02 -7.27
C LEU A 74 -11.76 -0.05 -6.92
N THR A 75 -12.29 -1.23 -6.64
CA THR A 75 -13.69 -1.46 -6.32
C THR A 75 -13.79 -2.40 -5.13
N LEU A 76 -14.99 -2.63 -4.64
CA LEU A 76 -15.23 -3.63 -3.60
C LEU A 76 -14.78 -5.03 -4.02
N THR A 77 -14.98 -5.44 -5.28
CA THR A 77 -14.76 -6.83 -5.70
C THR A 77 -13.29 -7.14 -5.99
N ASN A 78 -12.50 -6.13 -6.39
CA ASN A 78 -11.09 -6.30 -6.72
C ASN A 78 -10.11 -5.79 -5.65
N LEU A 79 -10.60 -5.25 -4.53
CA LEU A 79 -9.78 -4.64 -3.48
C LEU A 79 -8.67 -5.56 -2.97
N ILE A 80 -8.97 -6.84 -2.72
CA ILE A 80 -7.99 -7.81 -2.21
C ILE A 80 -6.93 -8.19 -3.26
N PRO A 81 -7.29 -8.61 -4.49
CA PRO A 81 -6.31 -8.81 -5.55
C PRO A 81 -5.42 -7.56 -5.79
N CYS A 82 -6.01 -6.36 -5.75
CA CYS A 82 -5.26 -5.12 -5.90
C CYS A 82 -4.33 -4.83 -4.71
N ALA A 83 -4.74 -5.12 -3.48
CA ALA A 83 -3.88 -5.01 -2.31
C ALA A 83 -2.69 -5.98 -2.37
N VAL A 84 -2.92 -7.21 -2.82
CA VAL A 84 -1.87 -8.21 -3.08
C VAL A 84 -0.92 -7.70 -4.17
N PHE A 85 -1.45 -7.27 -5.33
CA PHE A 85 -0.65 -6.70 -6.40
C PHE A 85 0.24 -5.56 -5.89
N PHE A 86 -0.35 -4.59 -5.21
CA PHE A 86 0.35 -3.42 -4.71
C PHE A 86 1.45 -3.81 -3.71
N SER A 87 1.15 -4.72 -2.79
CA SER A 87 2.09 -5.11 -1.72
C SER A 87 3.24 -5.94 -2.26
N VAL A 88 2.96 -6.93 -3.13
CA VAL A 88 4.00 -7.70 -3.84
C VAL A 88 4.95 -6.76 -4.58
N ARG A 89 4.40 -5.74 -5.25
CA ARG A 89 5.17 -4.75 -6.00
C ARG A 89 6.01 -3.83 -5.11
N HIS A 90 5.74 -3.72 -3.81
CA HIS A 90 6.37 -2.73 -2.91
C HIS A 90 7.07 -3.29 -1.69
N ALA A 91 6.85 -4.56 -1.34
CA ALA A 91 7.48 -5.21 -0.19
C ALA A 91 9.00 -5.31 -0.38
N ILE A 92 9.45 -5.61 -1.60
CA ILE A 92 10.88 -5.66 -1.92
C ILE A 92 11.26 -4.34 -2.62
N PRO A 93 12.25 -3.59 -2.13
CA PRO A 93 12.68 -2.36 -2.77
C PRO A 93 13.40 -2.64 -4.09
N ALA A 94 13.15 -1.81 -5.10
CA ALA A 94 13.96 -1.78 -6.31
C ALA A 94 15.42 -1.42 -5.97
N ALA A 95 16.34 -2.27 -6.41
CA ALA A 95 17.77 -2.12 -6.30
C ALA A 95 18.41 -2.45 -7.66
N TRP A 96 19.68 -2.09 -7.84
CA TRP A 96 20.38 -2.42 -9.09
C TRP A 96 20.52 -3.94 -9.31
N ILE A 97 20.46 -4.74 -8.23
CA ILE A 97 20.57 -6.21 -8.27
C ILE A 97 19.32 -6.85 -8.86
N ASN A 98 18.14 -6.37 -8.48
CA ASN A 98 16.85 -6.88 -8.97
C ASN A 98 16.30 -6.05 -10.14
N ASP A 99 17.12 -5.17 -10.71
CA ASP A 99 16.72 -4.36 -11.86
C ASP A 99 16.24 -5.26 -13.01
N ARG A 100 15.12 -4.87 -13.61
CA ARG A 100 14.39 -5.59 -14.68
C ARG A 100 13.88 -7.00 -14.34
N ASP A 101 14.03 -7.49 -13.11
CA ASP A 101 13.35 -8.73 -12.72
C ASP A 101 11.84 -8.56 -12.88
N GLN A 102 11.22 -9.54 -13.54
CA GLN A 102 9.80 -9.50 -13.88
C GLN A 102 8.99 -10.14 -12.77
N PHE A 103 7.91 -9.49 -12.36
CA PHE A 103 6.92 -10.10 -11.48
C PHE A 103 6.02 -11.03 -12.28
N LEU A 104 5.85 -12.24 -11.78
CA LEU A 104 5.23 -13.35 -12.49
C LEU A 104 3.75 -13.52 -12.12
N TYR A 105 3.06 -14.30 -12.95
CA TYR A 105 1.72 -14.77 -12.63
C TYR A 105 1.80 -15.77 -11.45
N PRO A 106 1.06 -15.56 -10.35
CA PRO A 106 1.18 -16.40 -9.16
C PRO A 106 0.46 -17.75 -9.31
N ASN A 107 0.82 -18.71 -8.45
CA ASN A 107 -0.02 -19.88 -8.22
C ASN A 107 -1.30 -19.49 -7.44
N ASN A 108 -2.27 -20.41 -7.28
CA ASN A 108 -3.55 -20.11 -6.66
C ASN A 108 -3.56 -20.23 -5.11
N LEU A 109 -2.42 -20.50 -4.47
CA LEU A 109 -2.38 -20.73 -3.03
C LEU A 109 -2.67 -19.46 -2.23
N TRP A 110 -2.29 -18.28 -2.74
CA TRP A 110 -2.58 -16.99 -2.09
C TRP A 110 -4.07 -16.74 -1.87
N GLU A 111 -4.94 -17.32 -2.70
CA GLU A 111 -6.40 -17.11 -2.64
C GLU A 111 -6.99 -17.62 -1.32
N LYS A 112 -6.34 -18.61 -0.70
CA LYS A 112 -6.78 -19.23 0.57
C LYS A 112 -6.00 -18.73 1.79
N ASP A 113 -4.93 -17.94 1.60
CA ASP A 113 -4.17 -17.36 2.72
C ASP A 113 -4.75 -15.99 3.09
N SER A 114 -5.73 -16.01 4.00
CA SER A 114 -6.34 -14.79 4.55
C SER A 114 -5.31 -13.94 5.30
N THR A 115 -4.30 -14.54 5.94
CA THR A 115 -3.27 -13.79 6.67
C THR A 115 -2.42 -12.96 5.70
N PHE A 116 -1.99 -13.56 4.58
CA PHE A 116 -1.27 -12.86 3.53
C PHE A 116 -2.11 -11.74 2.92
N GLN A 117 -3.39 -11.99 2.62
CA GLN A 117 -4.31 -10.98 2.09
C GLN A 117 -4.50 -9.80 3.06
N ASN A 118 -4.63 -10.08 4.36
CA ASN A 118 -4.76 -9.06 5.42
C ASN A 118 -3.51 -8.20 5.53
N ASN A 119 -2.34 -8.85 5.53
CA ASN A 119 -1.07 -8.18 5.58
C ASN A 119 -0.88 -7.28 4.34
N CYS A 120 -1.27 -7.75 3.15
CA CYS A 120 -1.24 -6.94 1.94
C CYS A 120 -2.20 -5.74 2.00
N LEU A 121 -3.41 -5.91 2.52
CA LEU A 121 -4.35 -4.80 2.69
C LEU A 121 -3.82 -3.74 3.67
N ALA A 122 -3.30 -4.17 4.81
CA ALA A 122 -2.69 -3.29 5.80
C ALA A 122 -1.52 -2.50 5.20
N PHE A 123 -0.61 -3.21 4.52
CA PHE A 123 0.53 -2.59 3.86
C PHE A 123 0.09 -1.57 2.81
N MET A 124 -0.90 -1.90 1.97
CA MET A 124 -1.42 -0.97 0.96
C MET A 124 -2.01 0.30 1.59
N LEU A 125 -2.79 0.17 2.66
CA LEU A 125 -3.45 1.29 3.32
C LEU A 125 -2.45 2.31 3.88
N PHE A 126 -1.38 1.83 4.52
CA PHE A 126 -0.41 2.66 5.21
C PHE A 126 0.87 2.94 4.42
N SER A 127 0.97 2.45 3.17
CA SER A 127 2.14 2.69 2.32
C SER A 127 2.24 4.15 1.87
N SER A 128 3.47 4.63 1.71
CA SER A 128 3.74 5.95 1.11
C SER A 128 3.33 6.07 -0.37
N GLN A 129 3.09 4.95 -1.06
CA GLN A 129 2.55 4.92 -2.42
C GLN A 129 1.01 4.88 -2.45
N ASN A 130 0.36 4.95 -1.28
CA ASN A 130 -1.02 5.39 -1.17
C ASN A 130 -1.07 6.92 -1.24
N LYS A 131 -1.54 7.44 -2.39
CA LYS A 131 -1.66 8.86 -2.70
C LYS A 131 -3.12 9.31 -2.78
N ILE A 132 -4.03 8.55 -2.18
CA ILE A 132 -5.41 9.00 -1.95
C ILE A 132 -5.33 10.29 -1.15
N THR A 133 -6.05 11.31 -1.58
CA THR A 133 -6.20 12.60 -0.89
C THR A 133 -7.66 12.99 -0.91
N SER A 134 -8.16 13.45 0.21
CA SER A 134 -9.53 13.96 0.36
C SER A 134 -9.74 15.32 -0.33
N LEU A 135 -8.68 15.91 -0.88
CA LEU A 135 -8.76 17.13 -1.70
C LEU A 135 -9.27 16.86 -3.13
N GLU A 136 -9.14 15.62 -3.61
CA GLU A 136 -9.56 15.27 -4.98
C GLU A 136 -11.02 14.80 -5.03
N ASP A 137 -11.44 13.95 -4.08
CA ASP A 137 -12.83 13.48 -3.88
C ASP A 137 -12.87 12.61 -2.60
N VAL A 138 -14.01 11.97 -2.30
CA VAL A 138 -14.33 11.33 -1.03
C VAL A 138 -13.33 10.25 -0.62
N ASN A 139 -12.74 10.38 0.56
CA ASN A 139 -11.80 9.38 1.07
C ASN A 139 -12.51 8.12 1.61
N HIS A 140 -12.46 7.04 0.83
CA HIS A 140 -12.99 5.73 1.25
C HIS A 140 -12.00 4.85 2.05
N PHE A 141 -10.75 5.28 2.21
CA PHE A 141 -9.64 4.48 2.74
C PHE A 141 -9.40 4.62 4.24
N ILE A 142 -10.19 5.41 4.97
CA ILE A 142 -10.06 5.55 6.43
C ILE A 142 -10.46 4.22 7.11
N PRO A 143 -9.54 3.54 7.81
CA PRO A 143 -9.84 2.24 8.40
C PRO A 143 -10.41 2.32 9.83
N PHE A 144 -10.51 3.51 10.40
CA PHE A 144 -10.91 3.77 11.79
C PHE A 144 -12.32 4.35 11.87
N SER A 145 -12.92 4.38 13.07
CA SER A 145 -14.10 5.21 13.35
C SER A 145 -13.74 6.57 13.90
N GLU A 146 -14.68 7.49 13.78
CA GLU A 146 -14.66 8.84 14.36
C GLU A 146 -14.31 8.80 15.85
N SER A 147 -14.95 7.88 16.59
CA SER A 147 -14.69 7.69 18.02
C SER A 147 -13.30 7.14 18.35
N GLN A 148 -12.71 6.32 17.48
CA GLN A 148 -11.36 5.78 17.70
C GLN A 148 -10.30 6.87 17.57
N VAL A 149 -10.52 7.81 16.64
CA VAL A 149 -9.55 8.87 16.34
C VAL A 149 -9.86 10.19 17.06
N GLY A 150 -11.03 10.31 17.69
CA GLY A 150 -11.46 11.56 18.32
C GLY A 150 -11.82 12.64 17.29
N ALA A 151 -12.42 12.26 16.17
CA ALA A 151 -12.81 13.21 15.13
C ALA A 151 -13.84 14.21 15.65
N LYS A 152 -13.66 15.49 15.31
CA LYS A 152 -14.55 16.60 15.71
C LYS A 152 -15.84 16.67 14.87
N GLU A 153 -15.84 16.00 13.71
CA GLU A 153 -16.95 15.95 12.76
C GLU A 153 -17.10 14.51 12.22
N ALA A 154 -18.26 14.20 11.64
CA ALA A 154 -18.53 12.88 11.08
C ALA A 154 -17.71 12.62 9.81
N PHE A 155 -17.29 11.36 9.59
CA PHE A 155 -16.73 10.97 8.31
C PHE A 155 -17.82 10.92 7.25
N GLU A 156 -17.48 11.31 6.03
CA GLU A 156 -18.41 11.25 4.90
C GLU A 156 -18.72 9.79 4.54
N PHE A 157 -17.71 8.92 4.59
CA PHE A 157 -17.85 7.49 4.37
C PHE A 157 -16.99 6.66 5.33
N ASN A 158 -17.50 5.48 5.66
CA ASN A 158 -16.83 4.51 6.54
C ASN A 158 -16.56 3.17 5.82
N PHE A 159 -16.36 3.22 4.50
CA PHE A 159 -16.22 2.03 3.65
C PHE A 159 -15.11 1.11 4.15
N MET A 160 -13.85 1.56 4.23
CA MET A 160 -12.72 0.69 4.57
C MET A 160 -12.86 0.09 5.98
N ARG A 161 -13.30 0.89 6.96
CA ARG A 161 -13.66 0.39 8.29
C ARG A 161 -14.70 -0.73 8.21
N ARG A 162 -15.78 -0.54 7.46
CA ARG A 162 -16.83 -1.57 7.32
C ARG A 162 -16.32 -2.81 6.60
N PHE A 163 -15.49 -2.64 5.58
CA PHE A 163 -14.86 -3.71 4.82
C PHE A 163 -13.98 -4.60 5.73
N ILE A 164 -13.06 -3.99 6.46
CA ILE A 164 -12.14 -4.68 7.40
C ILE A 164 -12.92 -5.45 8.48
N ASN A 165 -14.05 -4.89 8.95
CA ASN A 165 -14.89 -5.53 9.97
C ASN A 165 -15.90 -6.53 9.40
N GLY A 166 -15.83 -6.90 8.12
CA GLY A 166 -16.75 -7.84 7.48
C GLY A 166 -18.21 -7.36 7.42
N LYS A 167 -18.45 -6.04 7.47
CA LYS A 167 -19.78 -5.41 7.50
C LYS A 167 -20.30 -4.96 6.13
N ILE A 168 -19.64 -5.39 5.05
CA ILE A 168 -20.08 -5.13 3.68
C ILE A 168 -20.61 -6.44 3.08
N LYS A 169 -21.89 -6.43 2.68
CA LYS A 169 -22.51 -7.56 1.98
C LYS A 169 -21.77 -7.80 0.65
N ASP A 170 -21.67 -9.06 0.24
CA ASP A 170 -21.00 -9.49 -1.00
C ASP A 170 -19.48 -9.25 -1.06
N SER A 171 -18.87 -8.76 0.02
CA SER A 171 -17.43 -8.87 0.22
C SER A 171 -17.10 -10.30 0.65
N LYS A 172 -16.04 -10.91 0.08
CA LYS A 172 -15.40 -12.06 0.75
C LYS A 172 -14.95 -11.52 2.12
N PRO A 173 -15.53 -11.99 3.25
CA PRO A 173 -15.14 -11.46 4.54
C PRO A 173 -13.65 -11.64 4.69
N LEU A 174 -12.97 -10.55 5.06
CA LEU A 174 -11.67 -10.69 5.68
C LEU A 174 -11.90 -11.57 6.92
N ASP A 175 -11.31 -12.76 6.94
CA ASP A 175 -11.45 -13.66 8.08
C ASP A 175 -11.03 -12.90 9.35
N SER A 176 -11.65 -13.27 10.46
CA SER A 176 -11.40 -12.80 11.84
C SER A 176 -9.91 -12.81 12.25
N THR A 177 -9.05 -13.46 11.47
CA THR A 177 -7.58 -13.50 11.58
C THR A 177 -6.89 -12.13 11.46
N PHE A 178 -7.58 -11.07 11.04
CA PHE A 178 -7.05 -9.71 11.03
C PHE A 178 -6.51 -9.26 12.40
N GLN A 179 -7.05 -9.80 13.50
CA GLN A 179 -6.60 -9.49 14.86
C GLN A 179 -5.36 -10.29 15.32
N ALA A 180 -4.89 -11.26 14.53
CA ALA A 180 -3.85 -12.22 14.90
C ALA A 180 -2.51 -12.03 14.15
N SER A 181 -2.38 -10.99 13.32
CA SER A 181 -1.16 -10.74 12.52
C SER A 181 -0.49 -9.40 12.81
N GLU A 182 0.73 -9.23 12.29
CA GLU A 182 1.51 -7.99 12.28
C GLU A 182 0.76 -6.80 11.65
N ALA A 183 -0.30 -7.06 10.86
CA ALA A 183 -1.21 -6.03 10.41
C ALA A 183 -1.76 -5.21 11.60
N LYS A 184 -2.09 -5.87 12.71
CA LYS A 184 -2.63 -5.21 13.92
C LYS A 184 -1.69 -4.14 14.46
N GLU A 185 -0.38 -4.38 14.45
CA GLU A 185 0.61 -3.40 14.91
C GLU A 185 0.66 -2.19 13.98
N VAL A 186 0.56 -2.41 12.67
CA VAL A 186 0.46 -1.33 11.68
C VAL A 186 -0.82 -0.51 11.88
N PHE A 187 -1.97 -1.15 12.11
CA PHE A 187 -3.22 -0.43 12.41
C PHE A 187 -3.15 0.33 13.73
N ALA A 188 -2.48 -0.22 14.75
CA ALA A 188 -2.27 0.48 16.02
C ALA A 188 -1.38 1.72 15.84
N ALA A 189 -0.26 1.60 15.13
CA ALA A 189 0.62 2.73 14.82
C ALA A 189 -0.10 3.79 13.97
N GLY A 190 -0.88 3.35 12.96
CA GLY A 190 -1.71 4.23 12.16
C GLY A 190 -2.79 4.94 12.97
N LEU A 191 -3.42 4.25 13.93
CA LEU A 191 -4.45 4.83 14.77
C LEU A 191 -3.92 5.99 15.62
N GLU A 192 -2.74 5.81 16.23
CA GLU A 192 -2.10 6.87 17.03
C GLU A 192 -1.76 8.09 16.16
N LEU A 193 -1.32 7.87 14.91
CA LEU A 193 -1.10 8.96 13.97
C LEU A 193 -2.39 9.73 13.62
N TRP A 194 -3.51 9.04 13.38
CA TRP A 194 -4.79 9.70 13.13
C TRP A 194 -5.30 10.44 14.35
N LYS A 195 -5.27 9.82 15.55
CA LYS A 195 -5.63 10.49 16.80
C LYS A 195 -4.87 11.79 16.97
N TYR A 196 -3.57 11.78 16.72
CA TYR A 196 -2.75 12.96 16.86
C TYR A 196 -3.15 14.07 15.89
N TYR A 197 -3.45 13.73 14.63
CA TYR A 197 -3.99 14.70 13.65
C TYR A 197 -5.32 15.30 14.11
N HIS A 198 -6.29 14.47 14.52
CA HIS A 198 -7.61 14.96 14.94
C HIS A 198 -7.57 15.78 16.24
N ALA A 199 -6.54 15.58 17.07
CA ALA A 199 -6.31 16.36 18.28
C ALA A 199 -5.64 17.73 18.01
N GLN A 200 -5.11 18.00 16.80
CA GLN A 200 -4.46 19.27 16.50
C GLN A 200 -5.44 20.45 16.57
N ASP A 201 -4.87 21.64 16.81
CA ASP A 201 -5.57 22.91 16.73
C ASP A 201 -5.50 23.48 15.31
N PHE A 202 -6.62 23.42 14.59
CA PHE A 202 -6.73 23.90 13.21
C PHE A 202 -7.14 25.38 13.17
N ASN A 203 -6.33 26.22 13.81
CA ASN A 203 -6.58 27.66 13.91
C ASN A 203 -6.15 28.45 12.66
N ASP A 204 -5.40 27.81 11.75
CA ASP A 204 -4.97 28.39 10.48
C ASP A 204 -6.04 28.19 9.41
N SER A 205 -6.65 29.28 8.94
CA SER A 205 -7.67 29.25 7.88
C SER A 205 -7.16 28.69 6.55
N THR A 206 -5.83 28.66 6.34
CA THR A 206 -5.22 28.09 5.13
C THR A 206 -5.00 26.58 5.22
N ASN A 207 -5.16 26.00 6.41
CA ASN A 207 -5.06 24.57 6.69
C ASN A 207 -6.20 24.14 7.63
N PRO A 208 -7.46 24.20 7.15
CA PRO A 208 -8.61 23.92 7.98
C PRO A 208 -8.65 22.45 8.41
N TYR A 209 -9.36 22.20 9.50
CA TYR A 209 -9.66 20.85 9.95
C TYR A 209 -10.36 20.06 8.85
N ASN A 210 -9.94 18.81 8.65
CA ASN A 210 -10.57 17.91 7.70
C ASN A 210 -10.80 16.55 8.37
N ALA A 211 -12.06 16.26 8.70
CA ALA A 211 -12.42 14.97 9.29
C ALA A 211 -12.12 13.78 8.38
N ASN A 212 -12.08 13.97 7.06
CA ASN A 212 -11.87 12.93 6.06
C ASN A 212 -10.39 12.77 5.64
N ALA A 213 -9.45 13.33 6.39
CA ALA A 213 -8.03 13.29 6.07
C ALA A 213 -7.52 11.85 5.84
N SER A 214 -6.90 11.64 4.68
CA SER A 214 -6.17 10.41 4.34
C SER A 214 -4.79 10.39 4.99
N LEU A 215 -4.06 9.27 4.89
CA LEU A 215 -2.65 9.22 5.29
C LEU A 215 -1.82 10.30 4.57
N TYR A 216 -2.10 10.51 3.28
CA TYR A 216 -1.41 11.50 2.47
C TYR A 216 -1.67 12.91 3.00
N ASP A 217 -2.92 13.23 3.33
CA ASP A 217 -3.33 14.54 3.86
C ASP A 217 -2.72 14.81 5.23
N ILE A 218 -2.73 13.80 6.12
CA ILE A 218 -2.08 13.86 7.43
C ILE A 218 -0.58 14.13 7.26
N LYS A 219 0.10 13.40 6.37
CA LYS A 219 1.53 13.65 6.10
C LYS A 219 1.76 15.03 5.49
N ALA A 220 0.87 15.49 4.60
CA ALA A 220 0.96 16.82 4.02
C ALA A 220 0.86 17.91 5.09
N HIS A 221 -0.05 17.75 6.05
CA HIS A 221 -0.22 18.67 7.18
C HIS A 221 1.08 18.85 7.99
N PHE A 222 1.75 17.77 8.35
CA PHE A 222 2.96 17.85 9.20
C PHE A 222 4.27 18.08 8.43
N GLN A 223 4.39 17.56 7.21
CA GLN A 223 5.64 17.63 6.45
C GLN A 223 5.67 18.84 5.49
N GLY A 224 4.51 19.31 5.04
CA GLY A 224 4.41 20.33 4.00
C GLY A 224 5.01 19.90 2.66
N PHE A 225 5.11 20.85 1.75
CA PHE A 225 5.67 20.67 0.41
C PHE A 225 6.91 21.55 0.21
N ASN A 226 7.76 21.17 -0.73
CA ASN A 226 8.84 22.03 -1.19
C ASN A 226 8.38 22.94 -2.34
N ASP A 227 9.26 23.85 -2.78
CA ASP A 227 8.99 24.81 -3.88
C ASP A 227 8.65 24.16 -5.23
N LYS A 228 8.85 22.84 -5.37
CA LYS A 228 8.50 22.05 -6.57
C LYS A 228 7.20 21.26 -6.40
N GLY A 229 6.44 21.51 -5.34
CA GLY A 229 5.18 20.81 -5.04
C GLY A 229 5.36 19.35 -4.61
N LYS A 230 6.58 18.93 -4.24
CA LYS A 230 6.83 17.58 -3.70
C LYS A 230 6.80 17.62 -2.18
N MET A 231 6.05 16.71 -1.58
CA MET A 231 5.99 16.54 -0.12
C MET A 231 7.40 16.37 0.47
N ASN A 232 7.70 17.10 1.53
CA ASN A 232 8.98 16.98 2.22
C ASN A 232 9.12 15.61 2.90
N PRO A 233 10.34 15.10 3.09
CA PRO A 233 10.54 13.87 3.83
C PRO A 233 10.24 14.08 5.33
N PRO A 234 9.85 13.03 6.08
CA PRO A 234 9.47 13.14 7.50
C PRO A 234 10.50 13.85 8.37
N GLN A 235 11.79 13.71 8.07
CA GLN A 235 12.89 14.33 8.83
C GLN A 235 12.87 15.86 8.79
N LYS A 236 12.19 16.47 7.81
CA LYS A 236 12.03 17.93 7.71
C LYS A 236 10.80 18.46 8.47
N ALA A 237 9.92 17.59 8.97
CA ALA A 237 8.80 18.00 9.81
C ALA A 237 9.32 18.63 11.10
N GLN A 238 8.71 19.75 11.51
CA GLN A 238 9.09 20.46 12.73
C GLN A 238 8.62 19.71 13.97
N ASP A 239 7.40 19.17 13.91
CA ASP A 239 6.77 18.43 15.00
C ASP A 239 7.54 17.13 15.32
N SER A 240 8.14 17.09 16.52
CA SER A 240 8.90 15.94 17.02
C SER A 240 8.02 14.73 17.32
N TYR A 241 6.83 14.94 17.87
CA TYR A 241 5.95 13.84 18.23
C TYR A 241 5.36 13.17 16.98
N TYR A 242 5.01 13.96 15.96
CA TYR A 242 4.69 13.44 14.63
C TYR A 242 5.82 12.57 14.06
N LYS A 243 7.09 13.00 14.18
CA LYS A 243 8.24 12.24 13.70
C LYS A 243 8.36 10.88 14.37
N ASP A 244 8.08 10.80 15.68
CA ASP A 244 8.06 9.53 16.40
C ASP A 244 6.92 8.63 15.93
N LEU A 245 5.71 9.18 15.75
CA LEU A 245 4.53 8.44 15.26
C LEU A 245 4.73 7.88 13.84
N ILE A 246 5.19 8.71 12.90
CA ILE A 246 5.45 8.26 11.53
C ILE A 246 6.66 7.31 11.47
N GLY A 247 7.64 7.48 12.36
CA GLY A 247 8.75 6.55 12.55
C GLY A 247 8.26 5.17 12.98
N ASN A 248 7.38 5.12 13.98
CA ASN A 248 6.76 3.88 14.46
C ASN A 248 5.89 3.21 13.37
N LEU A 249 5.12 4.00 12.61
CA LEU A 249 4.35 3.47 11.48
C LEU A 249 5.26 2.83 10.42
N ASN A 250 6.38 3.49 10.07
CA ASN A 250 7.34 2.92 9.12
C ASN A 250 8.04 1.66 9.67
N PHE A 251 8.36 1.64 10.96
CA PHE A 251 8.95 0.47 11.63
C PHE A 251 8.01 -0.73 11.54
N THR A 252 6.75 -0.58 11.96
CA THR A 252 5.74 -1.64 11.90
C THR A 252 5.46 -2.09 10.46
N LEU A 253 5.44 -1.18 9.49
CA LEU A 253 5.34 -1.53 8.07
C LEU A 253 6.51 -2.40 7.59
N ASN A 254 7.74 -2.09 8.01
CA ASN A 254 8.91 -2.90 7.67
C ASN A 254 8.85 -4.29 8.31
N SER A 255 8.36 -4.39 9.55
CA SER A 255 8.12 -5.68 10.21
C SER A 255 7.05 -6.51 9.47
N LEU A 256 5.98 -5.85 9.00
CA LEU A 256 4.94 -6.50 8.20
C LEU A 256 5.48 -7.02 6.86
N VAL A 257 6.37 -6.25 6.21
CA VAL A 257 7.04 -6.66 4.96
C VAL A 257 7.81 -7.98 5.13
N GLN A 258 8.47 -8.20 6.28
CA GLN A 258 9.18 -9.46 6.57
C GLN A 258 8.25 -10.69 6.57
N LYS A 259 6.93 -10.50 6.69
CA LYS A 259 5.93 -11.57 6.56
C LYS A 259 5.37 -11.71 5.16
N ILE A 260 5.31 -10.61 4.41
CA ILE A 260 4.83 -10.58 3.02
C ILE A 260 5.90 -11.19 2.09
N GLU A 261 7.17 -10.84 2.30
CA GLU A 261 8.26 -11.19 1.37
C GLU A 261 8.42 -12.70 1.12
N PRO A 262 8.46 -13.59 2.14
CA PRO A 262 8.54 -15.04 1.88
C PRO A 262 7.36 -15.57 1.07
N LYS A 263 6.17 -14.98 1.25
CA LYS A 263 4.95 -15.35 0.52
C LYS A 263 5.00 -14.94 -0.96
N ILE A 264 5.77 -13.92 -1.31
CA ILE A 264 6.00 -13.53 -2.72
C ILE A 264 6.62 -14.70 -3.49
N TYR A 265 7.62 -15.35 -2.90
CA TYR A 265 8.28 -16.51 -3.49
C TYR A 265 7.41 -17.78 -3.41
N GLU A 266 6.79 -18.03 -2.25
CA GLU A 266 5.86 -19.17 -2.06
C GLU A 266 4.72 -19.18 -3.09
N TYR A 267 4.16 -18.01 -3.39
CA TYR A 267 3.08 -17.86 -4.36
C TYR A 267 3.56 -17.64 -5.79
N GLY A 268 4.87 -17.66 -6.03
CA GLY A 268 5.44 -17.60 -7.37
C GLY A 268 5.29 -16.25 -8.05
N PHE A 269 5.12 -15.17 -7.30
CA PHE A 269 5.19 -13.81 -7.84
C PHE A 269 6.63 -13.42 -8.24
N LEU A 270 7.63 -14.05 -7.60
CA LEU A 270 9.04 -14.03 -7.97
C LEU A 270 9.65 -15.43 -7.80
N LEU A 271 10.83 -15.64 -8.39
CA LEU A 271 11.62 -16.85 -8.25
C LEU A 271 12.88 -16.56 -7.44
N GLU A 272 13.35 -17.54 -6.67
CA GLU A 272 14.60 -17.49 -5.86
C GLU A 272 15.85 -17.82 -6.68
#